data_AF-I6XP04-F1
#
_entry.id   AF-I6XP04-F1
#
_cell.length_a   1.000
_cell.length_b   1.000
_cell.length_c   1.000
_cell.angle_alpha   90.00
_cell.angle_beta   90.00
_cell.angle_gamma   90.00
#
_symmetry.space_group_name_H-M   'P 1'
#
loop_
_entity.id
_entity.type
_entity.pdbx_description
1 polymer ?
#
loop_
_entity_poly.entity_id
_entity_poly.type
_entity_poly.pdbx_seq_one_letter_code
_entity_poly.pdbx_strand_id
1 'polypeptide(L)'
;MDTRHRILDEALTLFSERGYANVYVGDIAERVGIKAPSLYKHYKSKRAIFEAIVDEMNENFEKQAKAMQINGRDAVADSAIYREMSEEHLVGLGRQLFLYYLHDDYNKRFRKMLTIEQFHDKDLAAMYSKLYVDDPLSYQGMLLGMIVSSGMLKTDDVEIMTLHFYAPIYYLLTICDRDPAREPWALETLDRHIRQFDRLYGRER
;
A
#
# COMPACT_ATOMS: atom_id res chain seq x y z
N MET A 1 -3.88 16.21 19.25
CA MET A 1 -3.03 15.03 18.99
C MET A 1 -2.30 14.65 20.27
N ASP A 2 -2.31 13.36 20.62
CA ASP A 2 -1.51 12.83 21.74
C ASP A 2 0.00 12.86 21.41
N THR A 3 0.86 12.93 22.43
CA THR A 3 2.32 12.94 22.29
C THR A 3 2.82 11.69 21.56
N ARG A 4 2.21 10.51 21.77
CA ARG A 4 2.60 9.29 21.05
C ARG A 4 2.43 9.44 19.54
N HIS A 5 1.29 9.95 19.11
CA HIS A 5 0.99 10.14 17.69
C HIS A 5 1.91 11.20 17.06
N ARG A 6 2.21 12.30 17.78
CA ARG A 6 3.20 13.28 17.32
C ARG A 6 4.60 12.67 17.16
N ILE A 7 4.99 11.74 18.03
CA ILE A 7 6.27 11.02 17.88
C ILE A 7 6.27 10.16 16.62
N LEU A 8 5.19 9.44 16.32
CA LEU A 8 5.11 8.59 15.13
C LEU A 8 5.16 9.43 13.85
N ASP A 9 4.39 10.51 13.78
CA ASP A 9 4.31 11.38 12.60
C ASP A 9 5.65 12.08 12.30
N GLU A 10 6.32 12.65 13.31
CA GLU A 10 7.62 13.30 13.13
C GLU A 10 8.73 12.27 12.84
N ALA A 11 8.67 11.09 13.45
CA ALA A 11 9.61 10.01 13.17
C ALA A 11 9.48 9.54 11.71
N LEU A 12 8.26 9.26 11.25
CA LEU A 12 7.99 8.85 9.86
C LEU A 12 8.42 9.94 8.87
N THR A 13 8.17 11.21 9.19
CA THR A 13 8.66 12.36 8.40
C THR A 13 10.17 12.31 8.26
N LEU A 14 10.90 12.25 9.37
CA LEU A 14 12.37 12.20 9.35
C LEU A 14 12.90 10.96 8.62
N PHE A 15 12.30 9.78 8.82
CA PHE A 15 12.70 8.56 8.11
C PHE A 15 12.47 8.68 6.59
N SER A 16 11.39 9.32 6.16
CA SER A 16 11.09 9.53 4.73
C SER A 16 11.97 10.59 4.05
N GLU A 17 12.59 11.47 4.84
CA GLU A 17 13.49 12.52 4.35
C GLU A 17 14.95 12.04 4.31
N ARG A 18 15.38 11.31 5.35
CA ARG A 18 16.80 11.02 5.61
C ARG A 18 17.15 9.54 5.57
N GLY A 19 16.15 8.67 5.44
CA GLY A 19 16.29 7.22 5.66
C GLY A 19 16.15 6.87 7.14
N TYR A 20 15.68 5.64 7.42
CA TYR A 20 15.59 5.08 8.76
C TYR A 20 16.96 5.01 9.46
N ALA A 21 18.01 4.61 8.73
CA ALA A 21 19.34 4.40 9.31
C ALA A 21 19.92 5.69 9.91
N ASN A 22 19.73 6.82 9.23
CA ASN A 22 20.37 8.11 9.54
C ASN A 22 19.63 8.95 10.60
N VAL A 23 18.50 8.48 11.12
CA VAL A 23 17.71 9.19 12.13
C VAL A 23 17.97 8.58 13.50
N TYR A 24 18.19 9.45 14.49
CA TYR A 24 18.37 9.09 15.89
C TYR A 24 17.15 9.50 16.73
N VAL A 25 16.97 8.85 17.88
CA VAL A 25 15.88 9.18 18.82
C VAL A 25 15.95 10.64 19.30
N GLY A 26 17.16 11.20 19.36
CA GLY A 26 17.37 12.63 19.68
C GLY A 26 16.75 13.56 18.64
N ASP A 27 16.93 13.27 17.34
CA ASP A 27 16.38 14.09 16.25
C ASP A 27 14.85 14.13 16.31
N ILE A 28 14.24 12.97 16.59
CA ILE A 28 12.78 12.84 16.73
C ILE A 28 12.31 13.65 17.95
N ALA A 29 13.00 13.54 19.08
CA ALA A 29 12.65 14.27 20.30
C ALA A 29 12.73 15.79 20.10
N GLU A 30 13.79 16.27 19.46
CA GLU A 30 13.97 17.68 19.09
C GLU A 30 12.81 18.15 18.20
N ARG A 31 12.48 17.37 17.17
CA ARG A 31 11.41 17.70 16.23
C ARG A 31 10.03 17.76 16.89
N VAL A 32 9.75 16.85 17.82
CA VAL A 32 8.53 16.86 18.64
C VAL A 32 8.53 17.98 19.68
N GLY A 33 9.68 18.58 20.00
CA GLY A 33 9.82 19.61 21.03
C GLY A 33 9.82 19.06 22.45
N ILE A 34 10.33 17.84 22.64
CA ILE A 34 10.47 17.18 23.95
C ILE A 34 11.92 16.80 24.23
N LYS A 35 12.27 16.59 25.51
CA LYS A 35 13.59 16.06 25.86
C LYS A 35 13.70 14.59 25.46
N ALA A 36 14.86 14.16 24.95
CA ALA A 36 15.08 12.76 24.56
C ALA A 36 14.72 11.72 25.65
N PRO A 37 15.02 11.94 26.95
CA PRO A 37 14.56 11.04 28.03
C PRO A 37 13.03 10.91 28.13
N SER A 38 12.27 11.94 27.75
CA SER A 38 10.80 11.88 27.74
C SER A 38 10.29 10.97 26.62
N LEU A 39 10.98 10.90 25.48
CA LEU A 39 10.62 10.01 24.38
C LEU A 39 10.71 8.54 24.81
N TYR A 40 11.74 8.19 25.59
CA TYR A 40 11.91 6.84 26.15
C TYR A 40 10.81 6.39 27.12
N LYS A 41 9.98 7.32 27.62
CA LYS A 41 8.77 6.98 28.37
C LYS A 41 7.65 6.46 27.47
N HIS A 42 7.63 6.87 26.20
CA HIS A 42 6.63 6.45 25.21
C HIS A 42 7.06 5.24 24.39
N TYR A 43 8.33 5.21 23.96
CA TYR A 43 8.90 4.13 23.14
C TYR A 43 10.32 3.81 23.58
N LYS A 44 10.65 2.52 23.74
CA LYS A 44 11.92 2.08 24.31
C LYS A 44 13.12 2.22 23.38
N SER A 45 12.88 2.32 22.07
CA SER A 45 13.93 2.37 21.05
C SER A 45 13.40 2.95 19.74
N LYS A 46 14.30 3.29 18.81
CA LYS A 46 13.93 3.64 17.42
C LYS A 46 13.15 2.51 16.72
N ARG A 47 13.50 1.25 17.02
CA ARG A 47 12.77 0.06 16.53
C ARG A 47 11.33 0.03 17.05
N ALA A 48 11.11 0.29 18.33
CA ALA A 48 9.77 0.31 18.91
C ALA A 48 8.89 1.44 18.33
N ILE A 49 9.49 2.58 17.96
CA ILE A 49 8.78 3.65 17.22
C ILE A 49 8.37 3.14 15.84
N PHE A 50 9.28 2.47 15.15
CA PHE A 50 9.03 1.92 13.81
C PHE A 50 7.96 0.83 13.81
N GLU A 51 7.99 -0.09 14.76
CA GLU A 51 6.95 -1.11 14.94
C GLU A 51 5.57 -0.46 15.15
N ALA A 52 5.50 0.58 15.99
CA ALA A 52 4.27 1.35 16.17
C ALA A 52 3.80 2.09 14.90
N ILE A 53 4.72 2.52 14.04
CA ILE A 53 4.38 3.08 12.72
C ILE A 53 3.74 2.02 11.82
N VAL A 54 4.29 0.80 11.82
CA VAL A 54 3.73 -0.33 11.06
C VAL A 54 2.33 -0.69 11.55
N ASP A 55 2.13 -0.72 12.87
CA ASP A 55 0.82 -0.96 13.47
C ASP A 55 -0.20 0.11 13.06
N GLU A 56 0.18 1.38 13.11
CA GLU A 56 -0.69 2.49 12.71
C GLU A 56 -1.00 2.48 11.20
N MET A 57 -0.04 2.12 10.35
CA MET A 57 -0.29 1.88 8.92
C MET A 57 -1.34 0.79 8.71
N ASN A 58 -1.22 -0.33 9.44
CA ASN A 58 -2.16 -1.44 9.34
C ASN A 58 -3.56 -1.05 9.80
N GLU A 59 -3.69 -0.34 10.92
CA GLU A 59 -4.96 0.16 11.42
C GLU A 59 -5.62 1.16 10.45
N ASN A 60 -4.81 2.04 9.83
CA ASN A 60 -5.30 3.01 8.86
C ASN A 60 -5.80 2.32 7.59
N PHE A 61 -5.09 1.29 7.11
CA PHE A 61 -5.56 0.49 5.99
C PHE A 61 -6.88 -0.21 6.30
N GLU A 62 -7.03 -0.82 7.48
CA GLU A 62 -8.28 -1.47 7.88
C GLU A 62 -9.47 -0.51 7.92
N LYS A 63 -9.27 0.73 8.38
CA LYS A 63 -10.31 1.78 8.36
C LYS A 63 -10.71 2.12 6.93
N GLN A 64 -9.73 2.24 6.04
CA GLN A 64 -9.96 2.62 4.64
C GLN A 64 -10.59 1.49 3.82
N ALA A 65 -10.15 0.25 4.03
CA ALA A 65 -10.77 -0.94 3.45
C ALA A 65 -12.27 -1.01 3.81
N LYS A 66 -12.62 -0.81 5.09
CA LYS A 66 -14.01 -0.72 5.53
C LYS A 66 -14.79 0.41 4.86
N ALA A 67 -14.18 1.58 4.68
CA ALA A 67 -14.81 2.71 4.00
C ALA A 67 -15.08 2.43 2.51
N MET A 68 -14.21 1.65 1.87
CA MET A 68 -14.36 1.15 0.50
C MET A 68 -15.25 -0.10 0.41
N GLN A 69 -15.80 -0.57 1.55
CA GLN A 69 -16.63 -1.77 1.65
C GLN A 69 -15.93 -3.06 1.21
N ILE A 70 -14.61 -3.13 1.38
CA ILE A 70 -13.80 -4.33 1.16
C ILE A 70 -13.15 -4.79 2.47
N ASN A 71 -12.74 -6.06 2.53
CA ASN A 71 -11.89 -6.56 3.58
C ASN A 71 -10.43 -6.12 3.35
N GLY A 72 -9.95 -6.24 2.11
CA GLY A 72 -8.60 -5.84 1.68
C GLY A 72 -7.48 -6.79 2.14
N ARG A 73 -7.79 -7.82 2.93
CA ARG A 73 -6.85 -8.85 3.39
C ARG A 73 -7.40 -10.28 3.30
N ASP A 74 -8.70 -10.44 3.08
CA ASP A 74 -9.36 -11.73 2.93
C ASP A 74 -9.93 -11.85 1.51
N ALA A 75 -9.17 -12.52 0.66
CA ALA A 75 -9.54 -12.75 -0.74
C ALA A 75 -10.85 -13.54 -0.87
N VAL A 76 -11.19 -14.42 0.09
CA VAL A 76 -12.42 -15.20 0.04
C VAL A 76 -13.62 -14.29 0.31
N ALA A 77 -13.54 -13.47 1.36
CA ALA A 77 -14.57 -12.49 1.67
C ALA A 77 -14.77 -11.51 0.49
N ASP A 78 -13.66 -11.01 -0.07
CA ASP A 78 -13.72 -10.03 -1.16
C ASP A 78 -14.18 -10.64 -2.48
N SER A 79 -13.92 -11.92 -2.76
CA SER A 79 -14.38 -12.58 -3.99
C SER A 79 -15.89 -12.51 -4.21
N ALA A 80 -16.69 -12.45 -3.14
CA ALA A 80 -18.13 -12.29 -3.21
C ALA A 80 -18.55 -10.90 -3.70
N ILE A 81 -17.77 -9.86 -3.37
CA ILE A 81 -18.01 -8.47 -3.80
C ILE A 81 -17.86 -8.38 -5.32
N TYR A 82 -16.85 -9.05 -5.88
CA TYR A 82 -16.58 -9.03 -7.33
C TYR A 82 -17.69 -9.66 -8.17
N ARG A 83 -18.50 -10.58 -7.61
CA ARG A 83 -19.56 -11.25 -8.37
C ARG A 83 -20.64 -10.31 -8.87
N GLU A 84 -20.98 -9.31 -8.08
CA GLU A 84 -22.07 -8.37 -8.35
C GLU A 84 -21.54 -7.00 -8.80
N MET A 85 -20.22 -6.86 -8.93
CA MET A 85 -19.58 -5.58 -9.22
C MET A 85 -19.62 -5.27 -10.71
N SER A 86 -20.09 -4.06 -11.06
CA SER A 86 -20.00 -3.57 -12.43
C SER A 86 -18.57 -3.14 -12.77
N GLU A 87 -18.25 -3.11 -14.07
CA GLU A 87 -16.95 -2.60 -14.56
C GLU A 87 -16.65 -1.19 -14.02
N GLU A 88 -17.65 -0.30 -14.01
CA GLU A 88 -17.49 1.07 -13.49
C GLU A 88 -17.23 1.10 -11.98
N HIS A 89 -17.87 0.23 -11.20
CA HIS A 89 -17.56 0.10 -9.77
C HIS A 89 -16.14 -0.45 -9.54
N LEU A 90 -15.70 -1.42 -10.35
CA LEU A 90 -14.34 -1.96 -10.28
C LEU A 90 -13.28 -0.90 -10.59
N VAL A 91 -13.49 -0.11 -11.65
CA VAL A 91 -12.64 1.04 -11.99
C VAL A 91 -12.63 2.04 -10.83
N GLY A 92 -13.80 2.37 -10.28
CA GLY A 92 -13.94 3.26 -9.13
C GLY A 92 -13.14 2.79 -7.91
N LEU A 93 -13.26 1.51 -7.55
CA LEU A 93 -12.51 0.89 -6.44
C LEU A 93 -10.99 0.93 -6.71
N GLY A 94 -10.56 0.58 -7.92
CA GLY A 94 -9.15 0.64 -8.32
C GLY A 94 -8.57 2.05 -8.19
N ARG A 95 -9.31 3.08 -8.64
CA ARG A 95 -8.92 4.49 -8.47
C ARG A 95 -8.83 4.89 -7.00
N GLN A 96 -9.80 4.50 -6.17
CA GLN A 96 -9.81 4.83 -4.75
C GLN A 96 -8.60 4.22 -4.03
N LEU A 97 -8.30 2.94 -4.29
CA LEU A 97 -7.12 2.27 -3.75
C LEU A 97 -5.81 2.91 -4.24
N PHE A 98 -5.72 3.19 -5.54
CA PHE A 98 -4.53 3.83 -6.12
C PHE A 98 -4.27 5.21 -5.50
N LEU A 99 -5.31 6.05 -5.39
CA LEU A 99 -5.20 7.37 -4.77
C LEU A 99 -4.91 7.28 -3.28
N TYR A 100 -5.45 6.29 -2.58
CA TYR A 100 -5.09 6.05 -1.17
C TYR A 100 -3.59 5.80 -1.03
N TYR A 101 -3.02 4.85 -1.78
CA TYR A 101 -1.58 4.59 -1.71
C TYR A 101 -0.72 5.74 -2.26
N LEU A 102 -1.23 6.55 -3.17
CA LEU A 102 -0.48 7.66 -3.76
C LEU A 102 -0.47 8.92 -2.87
N HIS A 103 -1.61 9.29 -2.30
CA HIS A 103 -1.83 10.58 -1.65
C HIS A 103 -1.97 10.54 -0.14
N ASP A 104 -2.28 9.39 0.46
CA ASP A 104 -2.28 9.30 1.91
C ASP A 104 -0.86 9.59 2.43
N ASP A 105 -0.73 10.67 3.20
CA ASP A 105 0.57 11.17 3.65
C ASP A 105 1.35 10.11 4.43
N TYR A 106 0.66 9.22 5.12
CA TYR A 106 1.27 8.13 5.86
C TYR A 106 1.85 7.09 4.91
N ASN A 107 1.04 6.56 3.99
CA ASN A 107 1.46 5.57 3.00
C ASN A 107 2.58 6.08 2.10
N LYS A 108 2.47 7.32 1.64
CA LYS A 108 3.48 7.96 0.79
C LYS A 108 4.83 8.06 1.50
N ARG A 109 4.86 8.57 2.74
CA ARG A 109 6.10 8.68 3.54
C ARG A 109 6.67 7.31 3.89
N PHE A 110 5.81 6.34 4.22
CA PHE A 110 6.21 4.99 4.56
C PHE A 110 6.82 4.25 3.35
N ARG A 111 6.15 4.29 2.19
CA ARG A 111 6.70 3.74 0.93
C ARG A 111 8.03 4.38 0.57
N LYS A 112 8.13 5.71 0.66
CA LYS A 112 9.36 6.44 0.38
C LYS A 112 10.51 6.00 1.29
N MET A 113 10.25 5.89 2.60
CA MET A 113 11.23 5.41 3.57
C MET A 113 11.74 4.00 3.23
N LEU A 114 10.84 3.04 3.00
CA LEU A 114 11.27 1.69 2.63
C LEU A 114 12.01 1.67 1.28
N THR A 115 11.61 2.52 0.33
CA THR A 115 12.28 2.65 -0.97
C THR A 115 13.73 3.11 -0.82
N ILE A 116 14.01 4.02 0.12
CA ILE A 116 15.37 4.49 0.42
C ILE A 116 16.20 3.38 1.11
N GLU A 117 15.58 2.67 2.04
CA GLU A 117 16.26 1.71 2.91
C GLU A 117 16.49 0.34 2.27
N GLN A 118 15.73 -0.02 1.22
CA GLN A 118 15.84 -1.35 0.58
C GLN A 118 17.26 -1.70 0.08
N PHE A 119 18.12 -0.71 -0.15
CA PHE A 119 19.50 -0.91 -0.61
C PHE A 119 20.54 -0.91 0.52
N HIS A 120 20.13 -0.62 1.76
CA HIS A 120 21.02 -0.39 2.89
C HIS A 120 20.72 -1.31 4.08
N ASP A 121 19.46 -1.75 4.23
CA ASP A 121 19.01 -2.60 5.33
C ASP A 121 18.20 -3.79 4.77
N LYS A 122 18.66 -5.01 5.07
CA LYS A 122 18.06 -6.25 4.54
C LYS A 122 16.67 -6.52 5.12
N ASP A 123 16.43 -6.14 6.38
CA ASP A 123 15.14 -6.38 7.03
C ASP A 123 14.08 -5.42 6.46
N LEU A 124 14.47 -4.16 6.21
CA LEU A 124 13.60 -3.18 5.56
C LEU A 124 13.39 -3.49 4.06
N ALA A 125 14.41 -4.03 3.37
CA ALA A 125 14.25 -4.55 2.02
C ALA A 125 13.23 -5.70 1.95
N ALA A 126 13.33 -6.66 2.87
CA ALA A 126 12.36 -7.76 2.97
C ALA A 126 10.95 -7.24 3.29
N MET A 127 10.82 -6.22 4.14
CA MET A 127 9.54 -5.58 4.42
C MET A 127 8.96 -4.89 3.17
N TYR A 128 9.80 -4.22 2.37
CA TYR A 128 9.37 -3.62 1.11
C TYR A 128 8.81 -4.67 0.15
N SER A 129 9.56 -5.76 -0.08
CA SER A 129 9.10 -6.89 -0.90
C SER A 129 7.79 -7.45 -0.36
N LYS A 130 7.70 -7.69 0.93
CA LYS A 130 6.49 -8.21 1.55
C LYS A 130 5.27 -7.32 1.27
N LEU A 131 5.37 -6.02 1.51
CA LEU A 131 4.22 -5.11 1.46
C LEU A 131 3.81 -4.65 0.06
N TYR A 132 4.76 -4.58 -0.88
CA TYR A 132 4.51 -4.05 -2.23
C TYR A 132 4.73 -5.06 -3.35
N VAL A 133 5.07 -6.31 -3.03
CA VAL A 133 5.26 -7.38 -4.01
C VAL A 133 4.53 -8.64 -3.55
N ASP A 134 4.99 -9.26 -2.45
CA ASP A 134 4.57 -10.62 -2.08
C ASP A 134 3.13 -10.67 -1.57
N ASP A 135 2.77 -9.85 -0.57
CA ASP A 135 1.42 -9.84 0.00
C ASP A 135 0.36 -9.40 -1.02
N PRO A 136 0.58 -8.33 -1.82
CA PRO A 136 -0.38 -7.96 -2.86
C PRO A 136 -0.55 -9.02 -3.95
N LEU A 137 0.53 -9.65 -4.44
CA LEU A 137 0.43 -10.72 -5.44
C LEU A 137 -0.27 -11.95 -4.88
N SER A 138 0.05 -12.33 -3.63
CA SER A 138 -0.63 -13.45 -2.96
C SER A 138 -2.13 -13.19 -2.81
N TYR A 139 -2.49 -12.01 -2.28
CA TYR A 139 -3.90 -11.64 -2.09
C TYR A 139 -4.64 -11.58 -3.43
N GLN A 140 -4.09 -10.89 -4.42
CA GLN A 140 -4.73 -10.68 -5.71
C GLN A 140 -4.83 -12.00 -6.50
N GLY A 141 -3.83 -12.87 -6.41
CA GLY A 141 -3.84 -14.19 -7.05
C GLY A 141 -4.86 -15.13 -6.44
N MET A 142 -5.00 -15.15 -5.11
CA MET A 142 -6.08 -15.88 -4.45
C MET A 142 -7.44 -15.36 -4.88
N LEU A 143 -7.64 -14.04 -4.86
CA LEU A 143 -8.89 -13.40 -5.23
C LEU A 143 -9.29 -13.72 -6.67
N LEU A 144 -8.38 -13.50 -7.62
CA LEU A 144 -8.63 -13.76 -9.04
C LEU A 144 -8.82 -15.27 -9.31
N GLY A 145 -8.07 -16.14 -8.63
CA GLY A 145 -8.24 -17.60 -8.71
C GLY A 145 -9.62 -18.06 -8.24
N MET A 146 -10.16 -17.45 -7.18
CA MET A 146 -11.53 -17.71 -6.72
C MET A 146 -12.57 -17.27 -7.76
N ILE A 147 -12.36 -16.11 -8.40
CA ILE A 147 -13.25 -15.60 -9.46
C ILE A 147 -13.19 -16.50 -10.70
N VAL A 148 -12.00 -16.98 -11.09
CA VAL A 148 -11.83 -17.98 -12.16
C VAL A 148 -12.55 -19.29 -11.81
N SER A 149 -12.42 -19.77 -10.58
CA SER A 149 -13.08 -21.00 -10.11
C SER A 149 -14.62 -20.90 -10.12
N SER A 150 -15.15 -19.68 -9.96
CA SER A 150 -16.58 -19.40 -10.10
C SER A 150 -17.05 -19.30 -11.56
N GLY A 151 -16.11 -19.26 -12.51
CA GLY A 151 -16.35 -19.17 -13.94
C GLY A 151 -16.57 -17.74 -14.47
N MET A 152 -16.41 -16.70 -13.66
CA MET A 152 -16.59 -15.31 -14.10
C MET A 152 -15.40 -14.79 -14.92
N LEU A 153 -14.19 -15.20 -14.55
CA LEU A 153 -12.96 -14.96 -15.32
C LEU A 153 -12.47 -16.28 -15.94
N LYS A 154 -11.62 -16.17 -16.97
CA LYS A 154 -11.02 -17.29 -17.71
C LYS A 154 -9.53 -17.03 -17.91
N THR A 155 -8.70 -17.97 -17.47
CA THR A 155 -7.27 -17.99 -17.76
C THR A 155 -6.77 -19.44 -17.74
N ASP A 156 -5.68 -19.72 -18.43
CA ASP A 156 -4.91 -20.96 -18.30
C ASP A 156 -3.83 -20.85 -17.20
N ASP A 157 -3.44 -19.62 -16.86
CA ASP A 157 -2.44 -19.31 -15.84
C ASP A 157 -2.91 -18.16 -14.92
N VAL A 158 -3.19 -18.47 -13.66
CA VAL A 158 -3.64 -17.48 -12.65
C VAL A 158 -2.49 -16.59 -12.19
N GLU A 159 -1.26 -17.10 -12.14
CA GLU A 159 -0.09 -16.35 -11.72
C GLU A 159 0.21 -15.24 -12.73
N ILE A 160 0.23 -15.58 -14.02
CA ILE A 160 0.44 -14.59 -15.10
C ILE A 160 -0.70 -13.59 -15.16
N MET A 161 -1.97 -14.04 -15.03
CA MET A 161 -3.11 -13.12 -14.95
C MET A 161 -2.98 -12.14 -13.78
N THR A 162 -2.47 -12.59 -12.65
CA THR A 162 -2.24 -11.74 -11.46
C THR A 162 -1.18 -10.68 -11.73
N LEU A 163 -0.07 -11.07 -12.37
CA LEU A 163 0.97 -10.12 -12.79
C LEU A 163 0.42 -9.09 -13.79
N HIS A 164 -0.36 -9.53 -14.77
CA HIS A 164 -1.02 -8.62 -15.70
C HIS A 164 -1.91 -7.61 -14.97
N PHE A 165 -2.60 -8.00 -13.90
CA PHE A 165 -3.41 -7.06 -13.12
C PHE A 165 -2.56 -6.12 -12.26
N TYR A 166 -1.70 -6.66 -11.39
CA TYR A 166 -1.05 -5.91 -10.33
C TYR A 166 0.17 -5.10 -10.79
N ALA A 167 1.02 -5.68 -11.64
CA ALA A 167 2.30 -5.06 -12.00
C ALA A 167 2.13 -3.69 -12.68
N PRO A 168 1.16 -3.47 -13.59
CA PRO A 168 0.90 -2.14 -14.14
C PRO A 168 0.46 -1.12 -13.09
N ILE A 169 -0.37 -1.50 -12.12
CA ILE A 169 -0.85 -0.61 -11.05
C ILE A 169 0.34 -0.16 -10.18
N TYR A 170 1.16 -1.11 -9.75
CA TYR A 170 2.36 -0.80 -8.98
C TYR A 170 3.36 0.04 -9.79
N TYR A 171 3.57 -0.27 -11.07
CA TYR A 171 4.41 0.54 -11.96
C TYR A 171 3.94 2.01 -12.02
N LEU A 172 2.65 2.24 -12.23
CA LEU A 172 2.05 3.58 -12.25
C LEU A 172 2.30 4.34 -10.94
N LEU A 173 2.16 3.66 -9.81
CA LEU A 173 2.41 4.24 -8.48
C LEU A 173 3.87 4.71 -8.35
N THR A 174 4.83 3.87 -8.75
CA THR A 174 6.25 4.24 -8.68
C THR A 174 6.63 5.34 -9.67
N ILE A 175 5.92 5.48 -10.79
CA ILE A 175 6.11 6.62 -11.69
C ILE A 175 5.73 7.92 -10.99
N CYS A 176 4.56 7.95 -10.35
CA CYS A 176 4.08 9.15 -9.66
C CYS A 176 4.98 9.56 -8.49
N ASP A 177 5.66 8.61 -7.85
CA ASP A 177 6.68 8.93 -6.83
C ASP A 177 7.87 9.72 -7.41
N ARG A 178 8.22 9.50 -8.68
CA ARG A 178 9.37 10.15 -9.35
C ARG A 178 8.97 11.42 -10.10
N ASP A 179 7.75 11.42 -10.64
CA ASP A 179 7.20 12.52 -11.45
C ASP A 179 5.71 12.70 -11.13
N PRO A 180 5.37 13.50 -10.09
CA PRO A 180 3.99 13.73 -9.69
C PRO A 180 3.11 14.34 -10.79
N ALA A 181 3.70 15.04 -11.78
CA ALA A 181 2.96 15.63 -12.89
C ALA A 181 2.34 14.56 -13.82
N ARG A 182 2.77 13.30 -13.72
CA ARG A 182 2.20 12.17 -14.47
C ARG A 182 0.94 11.58 -13.87
N GLU A 183 0.51 12.03 -12.70
CA GLU A 183 -0.69 11.50 -12.05
C GLU A 183 -1.95 11.50 -12.95
N PRO A 184 -2.29 12.57 -13.71
CA PRO A 184 -3.45 12.54 -14.59
C PRO A 184 -3.38 11.42 -15.63
N TRP A 185 -2.20 11.23 -16.23
CA TRP A 185 -1.93 10.14 -17.18
C TRP A 185 -1.98 8.77 -16.50
N ALA A 186 -1.47 8.65 -15.28
CA ALA A 186 -1.47 7.41 -14.52
C ALA A 186 -2.91 6.97 -14.18
N LEU A 187 -3.76 7.90 -13.77
CA LEU A 187 -5.18 7.64 -13.51
C LEU A 187 -5.93 7.22 -14.78
N GLU A 188 -5.72 7.91 -15.90
CA GLU A 188 -6.33 7.50 -17.19
C GLU A 188 -5.83 6.11 -17.61
N THR A 189 -4.54 5.82 -17.40
CA THR A 189 -3.94 4.52 -17.75
C THR A 189 -4.44 3.41 -16.84
N LEU A 190 -4.57 3.66 -15.54
CA LEU A 190 -5.18 2.73 -14.57
C LEU A 190 -6.60 2.35 -14.98
N ASP A 191 -7.42 3.34 -15.34
CA ASP A 191 -8.79 3.13 -15.77
C ASP A 191 -8.85 2.22 -17.01
N ARG A 192 -8.06 2.53 -18.04
CA ARG A 192 -7.99 1.71 -19.26
C ARG A 192 -7.44 0.31 -18.99
N HIS A 193 -6.47 0.21 -18.09
CA HIS A 193 -5.86 -1.06 -17.67
C HIS A 193 -6.90 -1.99 -17.05
N ILE A 194 -7.66 -1.51 -16.06
CA ILE A 194 -8.73 -2.29 -15.40
C ILE A 194 -9.79 -2.74 -16.42
N ARG A 195 -10.26 -1.83 -17.28
CA ARG A 195 -11.25 -2.16 -18.32
C ARG A 195 -10.70 -3.14 -19.37
N GLN A 196 -9.42 -3.05 -19.69
CA GLN A 196 -8.80 -3.98 -20.62
C GLN A 196 -8.62 -5.36 -19.98
N PHE A 197 -8.23 -5.42 -18.71
CA PHE A 197 -8.15 -6.66 -17.96
C PHE A 197 -9.50 -7.39 -17.92
N ASP A 198 -10.58 -6.69 -17.60
CA ASP A 198 -11.93 -7.28 -17.57
C ASP A 198 -12.36 -7.81 -18.93
N ARG A 199 -12.03 -7.12 -20.03
CA ARG A 199 -12.32 -7.61 -21.40
C ARG A 199 -11.47 -8.81 -21.80
N LEU A 200 -10.20 -8.87 -21.38
CA LEU A 200 -9.28 -9.94 -21.73
C LEU A 200 -9.60 -11.23 -20.98
N TYR A 201 -9.95 -11.12 -19.70
CA TYR A 201 -10.13 -12.26 -18.81
C TYR A 201 -11.60 -12.55 -18.48
N GLY A 202 -12.50 -11.60 -18.67
CA GLY A 202 -13.94 -11.78 -18.49
C GLY A 202 -14.52 -12.78 -19.49
N ARG A 203 -15.64 -13.39 -19.11
CA ARG A 203 -16.48 -14.06 -20.11
C ARG A 203 -17.12 -13.01 -21.02
N GLU A 204 -17.11 -13.27 -22.33
CA GLU A 204 -18.06 -12.62 -23.24
C GLU A 204 -19.48 -12.77 -22.65
N ARG A 205 -20.16 -11.64 -22.47
CA ARG A 205 -21.58 -11.61 -22.08
C ARG A 205 -22.45 -12.18 -23.19
#